data_AF-A0A7Y3PS03-F1
#
_entry.id   AF-A0A7Y3PS03-F1
#
_cell.length_a   1.000
_cell.length_b   1.000
_cell.length_c   1.000
_cell.angle_alpha   90.00
_cell.angle_beta   90.00
_cell.angle_gamma   90.00
#
_symmetry.space_group_name_H-M   'P 1'
#
loop_
_entity.id
_entity.type
_entity.pdbx_description
1 polymer ?
#
loop_
_entity_poly.entity_id
_entity_poly.type
_entity_poly.pdbx_seq_one_letter_code
_entity_poly.pdbx_strand_id
1 'polypeptide(L)'
;MEAAPDGSRSGESYQECDDDDRFVVAGRSYAYDGSRQSALRHYRDRAAAQGWRAVADDCFSKPVGDTTGYLTVWGPDEGTLQAEIVADRDDGRWCE
;
A
#
# COMPACT_ATOMS: atom_id res chain seq x y z
N MET A 1 8.52 3.40 -2.52
CA MET A 1 7.72 2.51 -1.66
C MET A 1 8.13 2.73 -0.23
N GLU A 2 7.14 2.80 0.65
CA GLU A 2 7.36 2.96 2.09
C GLU A 2 8.17 1.76 2.60
N ALA A 3 9.07 2.01 3.56
CA ALA A 3 9.99 0.97 4.04
C ALA A 3 9.22 -0.21 4.66
N ALA A 4 9.67 -1.43 4.41
CA ALA A 4 9.07 -2.66 4.92
C ALA A 4 9.07 -2.73 6.46
N PRO A 5 8.19 -3.54 7.08
CA PRO A 5 8.30 -3.89 8.48
C PRO A 5 9.65 -4.52 8.84
N ASP A 6 10.07 -4.37 10.10
CA ASP A 6 11.28 -5.04 10.59
C ASP A 6 11.19 -6.56 10.44
N GLY A 7 12.28 -7.18 10.01
CA GLY A 7 12.35 -8.61 9.72
C GLY A 7 11.85 -9.02 8.34
N SER A 8 11.28 -8.09 7.55
CA SER A 8 10.95 -8.36 6.16
C SER A 8 12.19 -8.51 5.28
N ARG A 9 12.14 -9.46 4.33
CA ARG A 9 13.08 -9.51 3.20
C ARG A 9 12.38 -9.03 1.94
N SER A 10 13.03 -8.14 1.19
CA SER A 10 12.50 -7.61 -0.07
C SER A 10 12.14 -8.72 -1.05
N GLY A 11 10.91 -8.69 -1.55
CA GLY A 11 10.43 -9.51 -2.65
C GLY A 11 10.39 -8.73 -3.95
N GLU A 12 9.45 -9.09 -4.82
CA GLU A 12 9.27 -8.51 -6.14
C GLU A 12 8.65 -7.11 -6.05
N SER A 13 9.01 -6.22 -6.98
CA SER A 13 8.34 -4.93 -7.18
C SER A 13 7.79 -4.84 -8.57
N TYR A 14 6.60 -4.30 -8.71
CA TYR A 14 5.93 -4.08 -9.99
C TYR A 14 5.43 -2.64 -10.09
N GLN A 15 5.31 -2.18 -11.32
CA GLN A 15 4.75 -0.88 -11.70
C GLN A 15 3.97 -1.08 -12.99
N GLU A 16 2.74 -0.60 -13.01
CA GLU A 16 1.87 -0.67 -14.18
C GLU A 16 1.15 0.68 -14.34
N CYS A 17 1.06 1.14 -15.58
CA CYS A 17 0.29 2.30 -15.96
C CYS A 17 -0.83 1.80 -16.86
N ASP A 18 -2.07 1.95 -16.43
CA ASP A 18 -3.23 1.70 -17.28
C ASP A 18 -3.69 3.05 -17.84
N ASP A 19 -3.35 3.30 -19.10
CA ASP A 19 -3.70 4.55 -19.79
C ASP A 19 -5.20 4.62 -20.14
N ASP A 20 -5.88 3.47 -20.25
CA ASP A 20 -7.31 3.39 -20.59
C ASP A 20 -8.17 3.70 -19.35
N ASP A 21 -7.78 3.19 -18.18
CA ASP A 21 -8.49 3.37 -16.92
C ASP A 21 -7.89 4.49 -16.02
N ARG A 22 -6.86 5.20 -16.52
CA ARG A 22 -6.23 6.40 -15.92
C ARG A 22 -5.73 6.22 -14.48
N PHE A 23 -5.30 5.01 -14.11
CA PHE A 23 -4.64 4.74 -12.85
C PHE A 23 -3.19 4.30 -13.04
N VAL A 24 -2.36 4.60 -12.03
CA VAL A 24 -0.98 4.11 -11.95
C VAL A 24 -0.83 3.32 -10.67
N VAL A 25 -0.29 2.11 -10.79
CA VAL A 25 -0.05 1.22 -9.65
C VAL A 25 1.44 0.96 -9.47
N ALA A 26 1.89 0.99 -8.22
CA ALA A 26 3.23 0.61 -7.83
C ALA A 26 3.20 -0.19 -6.52
N GLY A 27 3.58 -1.46 -6.58
CA GLY A 27 3.56 -2.36 -5.43
C GLY A 27 4.85 -3.12 -5.21
N ARG A 28 4.99 -3.66 -4.00
CA ARG A 28 6.09 -4.54 -3.63
C ARG A 28 5.63 -5.60 -2.65
N SER A 29 6.12 -6.82 -2.86
CA SER A 29 5.99 -7.94 -1.94
C SER A 29 7.21 -8.07 -1.04
N TYR A 30 7.00 -8.71 0.11
CA TYR A 30 8.01 -8.98 1.12
C TYR A 30 7.79 -10.37 1.70
N ALA A 31 8.86 -11.15 1.84
CA ALA A 31 8.80 -12.30 2.73
C ALA A 31 8.73 -11.78 4.17
N TYR A 32 7.69 -12.16 4.90
CA TYR A 32 7.38 -11.65 6.23
C TYR A 32 6.73 -12.72 7.10
N ASP A 33 7.45 -13.13 8.14
CA ASP A 33 7.02 -14.15 9.11
C ASP A 33 6.31 -13.54 10.34
N GLY A 34 6.08 -12.22 10.35
CA GLY A 34 5.38 -11.53 11.43
C GLY A 34 3.85 -11.64 11.34
N SER A 35 3.13 -10.98 12.25
CA SER A 35 1.67 -10.98 12.23
C SER A 35 1.09 -9.85 11.36
N ARG A 36 -0.11 -10.06 10.79
CA ARG A 36 -0.89 -9.02 10.10
C ARG A 36 -1.02 -7.75 10.93
N GLN A 37 -1.33 -7.90 12.21
CA GLN A 37 -1.46 -6.77 13.14
C GLN A 37 -0.16 -5.97 13.29
N SER A 38 0.99 -6.64 13.30
CA SER A 38 2.29 -5.97 13.38
C SER A 38 2.61 -5.21 12.08
N ALA A 39 2.33 -5.82 10.93
CA ALA A 39 2.49 -5.17 9.64
C ALA A 39 1.57 -3.94 9.50
N LEU A 40 0.29 -4.07 9.84
CA LEU A 40 -0.67 -2.97 9.76
C LEU A 40 -0.34 -1.84 10.73
N ARG A 41 0.13 -2.15 11.95
CA ARG A 41 0.63 -1.13 12.87
C ARG A 41 1.82 -0.39 12.27
N HIS A 42 2.79 -1.10 11.69
CA HIS A 42 3.94 -0.49 11.04
C HIS A 42 3.52 0.47 9.92
N TYR A 43 2.66 0.03 9.00
CA TYR A 43 2.20 0.88 7.91
C TYR A 43 1.34 2.04 8.40
N ARG A 44 0.50 1.86 9.42
CA ARG A 44 -0.26 2.96 10.02
C ARG A 44 0.65 4.07 10.57
N ASP A 45 1.68 3.70 11.30
CA ASP A 45 2.63 4.65 11.88
C ASP A 45 3.41 5.40 10.78
N ARG A 46 3.86 4.69 9.73
CA ARG A 46 4.60 5.29 8.60
C ARG A 46 3.73 6.14 7.68
N ALA A 47 2.55 5.64 7.34
CA ALA A 47 1.58 6.32 6.50
C ALA A 47 1.16 7.65 7.17
N ALA A 48 0.85 7.63 8.47
CA ALA A 48 0.53 8.83 9.22
C ALA A 48 1.69 9.85 9.23
N ALA A 49 2.93 9.39 9.44
CA ALA A 49 4.12 10.25 9.40
C ALA A 49 4.34 10.92 8.03
N GLN A 50 3.84 10.31 6.96
CA GLN A 50 3.92 10.83 5.59
C GLN A 50 2.63 11.55 5.14
N GLY A 51 1.69 11.78 6.04
CA GLY A 51 0.45 12.53 5.79
C GLY A 51 -0.65 11.74 5.10
N TRP A 52 -0.53 10.42 5.04
CA TRP A 52 -1.64 9.55 4.65
C TRP A 52 -2.65 9.42 5.79
N ARG A 53 -3.91 9.22 5.43
CA ARG A 53 -5.03 9.06 6.36
C ARG A 53 -5.59 7.65 6.25
N ALA A 54 -5.78 6.97 7.37
CA ALA A 54 -6.46 5.68 7.37
C ALA A 54 -7.92 5.85 6.92
N VAL A 55 -8.34 5.03 5.96
CA VAL A 55 -9.74 4.92 5.51
C VAL A 55 -10.33 3.54 5.84
N ALA A 56 -9.47 2.51 5.90
CA ALA A 56 -9.76 1.19 6.45
C ALA A 56 -8.57 0.72 7.32
N ASP A 57 -8.64 -0.48 7.90
CA ASP A 57 -7.55 -1.00 8.76
C ASP A 57 -6.25 -1.23 7.97
N ASP A 58 -6.39 -1.58 6.70
CA ASP A 58 -5.34 -1.92 5.73
C ASP A 58 -5.32 -1.02 4.49
N CYS A 59 -6.09 0.07 4.50
CA CYS A 59 -6.13 1.05 3.41
C CYS A 59 -5.98 2.48 3.90
N PHE A 60 -5.13 3.26 3.24
CA PHE A 60 -4.82 4.65 3.55
C PHE A 60 -4.92 5.51 2.31
N SER A 61 -5.38 6.75 2.43
CA SER A 61 -5.47 7.68 1.30
C SER A 61 -4.69 8.97 1.55
N LYS A 62 -4.25 9.60 0.45
CA LYS A 62 -3.57 10.89 0.46
C LYS A 62 -3.82 11.64 -0.85
N PRO A 63 -4.14 12.94 -0.82
CA PRO A 63 -4.15 13.73 -2.05
C PRO A 63 -2.74 13.87 -2.62
N VAL A 64 -2.59 13.65 -3.93
CA VAL A 64 -1.34 13.77 -4.68
C VAL A 64 -1.59 14.62 -5.91
N GLY A 65 -1.30 15.93 -5.85
CA GLY A 65 -1.68 16.84 -6.91
C GLY A 65 -3.20 16.84 -7.14
N ASP A 66 -3.62 16.60 -8.38
CA ASP A 66 -5.04 16.51 -8.78
C ASP A 66 -5.61 15.09 -8.73
N THR A 67 -4.98 14.16 -8.01
CA THR A 67 -5.42 12.76 -7.88
C THR A 67 -5.43 12.30 -6.43
N THR A 68 -6.11 11.18 -6.15
CA THR A 68 -6.03 10.50 -4.86
C THR A 68 -5.10 9.30 -4.97
N GLY A 69 -4.12 9.23 -4.07
CA GLY A 69 -3.32 8.04 -3.85
C GLY A 69 -3.97 7.16 -2.78
N TYR A 70 -3.99 5.85 -3.01
CA TYR A 70 -4.45 4.82 -2.10
C TYR A 70 -3.29 3.86 -1.81
N LEU A 71 -2.93 3.69 -0.54
CA LEU A 71 -1.97 2.71 -0.05
C LEU A 71 -2.74 1.53 0.54
N THR A 72 -2.59 0.35 -0.03
CA THR A 72 -3.19 -0.91 0.44
C THR A 72 -2.11 -1.86 0.94
N VAL A 73 -2.41 -2.59 2.02
CA VAL A 73 -1.50 -3.57 2.63
C VAL A 73 -2.20 -4.92 2.77
N TRP A 74 -1.69 -5.94 2.10
CA TRP A 74 -2.27 -7.29 2.12
C TRP A 74 -1.35 -8.30 2.79
N GLY A 75 -1.94 -9.33 3.38
CA GLY A 75 -1.23 -10.39 4.09
C GLY A 75 -0.77 -10.02 5.52
N PRO A 76 0.21 -10.74 6.07
CA PRO A 76 0.95 -11.81 5.42
C PRO A 76 0.08 -13.05 5.17
N ASP A 77 0.06 -13.51 3.91
CA ASP A 77 -0.53 -14.77 3.46
C ASP A 77 0.58 -15.68 2.94
N GLU A 78 0.64 -16.91 3.44
CA GLU A 78 1.73 -17.87 3.14
C GLU A 78 3.15 -17.26 3.30
N GLY A 79 3.31 -16.37 4.29
CA GLY A 79 4.58 -15.68 4.57
C GLY A 79 4.88 -14.51 3.64
N THR A 80 3.93 -14.05 2.83
CA THR A 80 4.09 -12.93 1.90
C THR A 80 3.21 -11.75 2.30
N LEU A 81 3.85 -10.61 2.55
CA LEU A 81 3.21 -9.32 2.77
C LEU A 81 3.32 -8.47 1.51
N GLN A 82 2.25 -7.80 1.10
CA GLN A 82 2.24 -6.90 -0.06
C GLN A 82 1.83 -5.50 0.38
N ALA A 83 2.50 -4.50 -0.18
CA ALA A 83 2.07 -3.11 -0.06
C ALA A 83 2.08 -2.45 -1.43
N GLU A 84 0.99 -1.76 -1.75
CA GLU A 84 0.73 -1.18 -3.06
C GLU A 84 0.24 0.25 -2.92
N ILE A 85 0.67 1.11 -3.83
CA ILE A 85 0.09 2.43 -4.02
C ILE A 85 -0.59 2.48 -5.38
N VAL A 86 -1.86 2.85 -5.40
CA VAL A 86 -2.62 3.20 -6.60
C VAL A 86 -2.87 4.69 -6.60
N ALA A 87 -2.52 5.38 -7.69
CA ALA A 87 -2.93 6.76 -7.94
C ALA A 87 -4.07 6.73 -8.95
N ASP A 88 -5.25 7.15 -8.52
CA ASP A 88 -6.46 7.10 -9.34
C ASP A 88 -7.16 8.47 -9.36
N ARG A 89 -7.58 8.86 -10.57
CA ARG A 89 -8.29 10.12 -10.85
C ARG A 89 -9.81 9.99 -10.85
N ASP A 90 -10.34 8.78 -10.90
CA ASP A 90 -11.78 8.54 -11.03
C ASP A 90 -12.47 8.19 -9.70
N ASP A 91 -11.82 8.48 -8.56
CA ASP A 91 -12.32 8.19 -7.21
C ASP A 91 -12.76 6.72 -7.04
N GLY A 92 -11.98 5.80 -7.62
CA GLY A 92 -12.22 4.37 -7.55
C GLY A 92 -12.26 3.83 -6.12
N ARG A 93 -12.95 2.71 -5.98
CA ARG A 93 -13.29 2.09 -4.70
C ARG A 93 -12.17 1.16 -4.20
N TRP A 94 -10.95 1.69 -4.11
CA TRP A 94 -9.72 0.92 -3.80
C TRP A 94 -9.62 0.46 -2.33
N CYS A 95 -10.50 0.94 -1.47
CA CYS A 95 -10.54 0.61 -0.04
C CYS A 95 -11.86 -0.06 0.40
N GLU A 96 -12.66 -0.56 -0.54
CA GLU A 96 -13.95 -1.24 -0.30
C GLU A 96 -13.89 -2.76 -0.44
#